data_AF-A0A2E5VYG3-F1
#
_entry.id   AF-A0A2E5VYG3-F1
#
_cell.length_a   1.000
_cell.length_b   1.000
_cell.length_c   1.000
_cell.angle_alpha   90.00
_cell.angle_beta   90.00
_cell.angle_gamma   90.00
#
_symmetry.space_group_name_H-M   'P 1'
#
loop_
_entity.id
_entity.type
_entity.pdbx_description
1 polymer ?
#
loop_
_entity_poly.entity_id
_entity_poly.type
_entity_poly.pdbx_seq_one_letter_code
_entity_poly.pdbx_strand_id
1 'polypeptide(L)'
;MKDQKRNESVELRLTIEHSEPEVIASALVTEAEFSCSSGELSVSIVSESFNDTRARWNSLMRALIASDHSLEATRGGVGHE
;
A
#
# COMPACT_ATOMS: atom_id res chain seq x y z
N MET A 1 -3.05 39.55 -0.13
CA MET A 1 -3.09 38.14 -0.56
C MET A 1 -2.70 37.31 0.65
N LYS A 2 -3.61 36.49 1.20
CA LYS A 2 -3.28 35.66 2.37
C LYS A 2 -2.40 34.53 1.87
N ASP A 3 -1.13 34.53 2.27
CA ASP A 3 -0.27 33.36 2.21
C ASP A 3 -1.03 32.18 2.83
N GLN A 4 -1.54 31.30 1.96
CA GLN A 4 -1.92 29.97 2.37
C GLN A 4 -0.63 29.34 2.89
N LYS A 5 -0.53 29.16 4.21
CA LYS A 5 0.48 28.29 4.82
C LYS A 5 0.45 27.01 4.02
N ARG A 6 1.44 26.78 3.15
CA ARG A 6 1.73 25.45 2.62
C ARG A 6 1.93 24.60 3.88
N ASN A 7 0.95 23.77 4.19
CA ASN A 7 1.09 22.80 5.26
C ASN A 7 2.37 22.01 5.01
N GLU A 8 3.12 21.70 6.06
CA GLU A 8 4.26 20.78 5.96
C GLU A 8 3.73 19.46 5.37
N SER A 9 4.34 19.03 4.26
CA SER A 9 3.98 17.81 3.57
C SER A 9 4.16 16.62 4.51
N VAL A 10 3.10 15.81 4.64
CA VAL A 10 3.10 14.60 5.43
C VAL A 10 3.45 13.45 4.50
N GLU A 11 4.45 12.66 4.89
CA GLU A 11 4.82 11.42 4.22
C GLU A 11 4.58 10.24 5.15
N LEU A 12 3.97 9.18 4.63
CA LEU A 12 3.85 7.89 5.29
C LEU A 12 4.48 6.82 4.40
N ARG A 13 5.48 6.13 4.94
CA ARG A 13 6.15 5.01 4.28
C ARG A 13 5.83 3.69 4.98
N LEU A 14 5.56 2.67 4.17
CA LEU A 14 5.38 1.29 4.60
C LEU A 14 6.38 0.41 3.87
N THR A 15 7.03 -0.47 4.62
CA THR A 15 7.91 -1.49 4.10
C THR A 15 7.36 -2.84 4.54
N ILE A 16 7.15 -3.73 3.58
CA ILE A 16 6.60 -5.07 3.79
C ILE A 16 7.59 -6.08 3.21
N GLU A 17 8.09 -6.97 4.05
CA GLU A 17 8.85 -8.13 3.62
C GLU A 17 7.88 -9.29 3.33
N HIS A 18 7.87 -9.77 2.09
CA HIS A 18 7.01 -10.88 1.69
C HIS A 18 7.71 -11.76 0.65
N SER A 19 7.48 -13.07 0.68
CA SER A 19 8.10 -14.00 -0.28
C SER A 19 7.66 -13.77 -1.72
N GLU A 20 6.48 -13.17 -1.91
CA GLU A 20 5.89 -12.82 -3.21
C GLU A 20 5.40 -11.37 -3.17
N PRO A 21 6.30 -10.38 -3.13
CA PRO A 21 5.92 -8.97 -2.96
C PRO A 21 5.23 -8.41 -4.21
N GLU A 22 5.54 -8.96 -5.39
CA GLU A 22 4.96 -8.56 -6.67
C GLU A 22 3.45 -8.87 -6.76
N VAL A 23 3.01 -9.95 -6.14
CA VAL A 23 1.58 -10.31 -6.16
C VAL A 23 0.76 -9.36 -5.30
N ILE A 24 1.27 -9.00 -4.12
CA ILE A 24 0.67 -7.97 -3.26
C ILE A 24 0.72 -6.61 -3.97
N ALA A 25 1.85 -6.28 -4.60
CA ALA A 25 2.04 -5.01 -5.29
C ALA A 25 1.10 -4.82 -6.50
N SER A 26 0.77 -5.90 -7.22
CA SER A 26 -0.13 -5.84 -8.38
C SER A 26 -1.52 -5.30 -8.04
N ALA A 27 -1.97 -5.50 -6.81
CA ALA A 27 -3.24 -4.99 -6.31
C ALA A 27 -3.15 -3.53 -5.82
N LEU A 28 -1.94 -2.98 -5.67
CA LEU A 28 -1.69 -1.59 -5.22
C LEU A 28 -1.48 -0.61 -6.37
N VAL A 29 -1.42 -1.11 -7.62
CA VAL A 29 -1.13 -0.34 -8.85
C VAL A 29 -2.02 0.90 -9.01
N THR A 30 -3.21 0.89 -8.43
CA THR A 30 -4.17 1.98 -8.56
C THR A 30 -4.18 2.98 -7.40
N GLU A 31 -3.46 2.74 -6.30
CA GLU A 31 -3.69 3.47 -5.03
C GLU A 31 -2.47 4.23 -4.48
N ALA A 32 -1.24 3.87 -4.86
CA ALA A 32 -0.04 4.55 -4.35
C ALA A 32 1.18 4.35 -5.25
N GLU A 33 2.20 5.19 -5.04
CA GLU A 33 3.55 4.89 -5.53
C GLU A 33 4.16 3.79 -4.67
N PHE A 34 4.55 2.70 -5.32
CA PHE A 34 5.22 1.58 -4.68
C PHE A 34 6.44 1.15 -5.49
N SER A 35 7.39 0.55 -4.79
CA SER A 35 8.58 -0.07 -5.36
C SER A 35 8.69 -1.47 -4.79
N CYS A 36 8.96 -2.44 -5.65
CA CYS A 36 9.15 -3.82 -5.28
C CYS A 36 10.59 -4.22 -5.62
N SER A 37 11.37 -4.63 -4.64
CA SER A 37 12.77 -5.03 -4.84
C SER A 37 13.16 -6.13 -3.87
N SER A 38 13.74 -7.22 -4.38
CA SER A 38 14.38 -8.28 -3.57
C SER A 38 13.54 -8.86 -2.42
N GLY A 39 12.24 -9.10 -2.61
CA GLY A 39 11.37 -9.62 -1.54
C GLY A 39 10.75 -8.55 -0.65
N GLU A 40 11.01 -7.27 -0.94
CA GLU A 40 10.50 -6.14 -0.18
C GLU A 40 9.57 -5.29 -1.05
N LEU A 41 8.42 -4.94 -0.50
CA LEU A 41 7.49 -3.96 -1.04
C LEU A 41 7.57 -2.69 -0.20
N SER A 42 8.00 -1.60 -0.83
CA SER A 42 8.04 -0.27 -0.25
C SER A 42 6.94 0.59 -0.87
N VAL A 43 6.08 1.19 -0.04
CA VAL A 43 4.99 2.08 -0.45
C VAL A 43 5.18 3.44 0.19
N SER A 44 5.00 4.52 -0.58
CA SER A 44 5.05 5.89 -0.05
C SER A 44 3.79 6.67 -0.43
N ILE A 45 3.22 7.38 0.56
CA ILE A 45 2.11 8.30 0.38
C ILE A 45 2.56 9.67 0.84
N VAL A 46 2.54 10.64 -0.06
CA VAL A 46 2.86 12.05 0.23
C VAL A 46 1.63 12.92 -0.03
N SER A 47 1.23 13.70 0.97
CA SER A 47 0.12 14.65 0.88
C SER A 47 0.33 15.89 1.73
N GLU A 48 -0.31 17.01 1.35
CA GLU A 48 -0.25 18.28 2.09
C GLU A 48 -1.17 18.31 3.33
N SER A 49 -1.85 17.20 3.64
CA SER A 49 -2.77 17.08 4.76
C SER A 49 -2.69 15.71 5.41
N PHE A 50 -2.60 15.69 6.75
CA PHE A 50 -2.64 14.46 7.53
C PHE A 50 -3.96 13.70 7.33
N ASN A 51 -5.08 14.41 7.16
CA ASN A 51 -6.37 13.76 6.95
C ASN A 51 -6.44 13.07 5.58
N ASP A 52 -5.86 13.70 4.55
CA ASP A 52 -5.74 13.09 3.21
C ASP A 52 -4.79 11.88 3.24
N THR A 53 -3.65 12.02 3.91
CA THR A 53 -2.68 10.93 4.13
C THR A 53 -3.35 9.73 4.82
N ARG A 54 -4.11 9.96 5.90
CA ARG A 54 -4.87 8.93 6.61
C ARG A 54 -5.92 8.26 5.72
N ALA A 55 -6.63 9.04 4.90
CA ALA A 55 -7.66 8.50 4.02
C ALA A 55 -7.04 7.55 2.97
N ARG A 56 -5.96 7.98 2.31
CA ARG A 56 -5.20 7.15 1.37
C ARG A 56 -4.62 5.91 2.04
N TRP A 57 -4.05 6.07 3.23
CA TRP A 57 -3.53 4.96 4.02
C TRP A 57 -4.58 3.91 4.34
N ASN A 58 -5.79 4.32 4.74
CA ASN A 58 -6.87 3.38 5.01
C ASN A 58 -7.31 2.60 3.75
N SER A 59 -7.30 3.26 2.59
CA SER A 59 -7.60 2.60 1.32
C SER A 59 -6.53 1.56 0.99
N LEU A 60 -5.26 1.97 1.06
CA LEU A 60 -4.09 1.11 0.87
C LEU A 60 -4.13 -0.14 1.77
N MET A 61 -4.36 0.05 3.08
CA MET A 61 -4.43 -1.06 4.02
C MET A 61 -5.56 -2.03 3.70
N ARG A 62 -6.72 -1.55 3.22
CA ARG A 62 -7.82 -2.44 2.81
C ARG A 62 -7.46 -3.24 1.56
N ALA A 63 -6.78 -2.62 0.60
CA ALA A 63 -6.29 -3.31 -0.60
C ALA A 63 -5.23 -4.37 -0.24
N LEU A 64 -4.29 -4.04 0.65
CA LEU A 64 -3.30 -4.99 1.16
C LEU A 64 -3.96 -6.22 1.81
N ILE A 65 -4.91 -6.01 2.71
CA ILE A 65 -5.63 -7.12 3.38
C ILE A 65 -6.40 -7.98 2.38
N ALA A 66 -7.09 -7.36 1.41
CA ALA A 66 -7.82 -8.10 0.38
C ALA A 66 -6.88 -8.94 -0.50
N SER A 67 -5.71 -8.40 -0.82
CA SER A 67 -4.67 -9.08 -1.62
C SER A 67 -4.09 -10.28 -0.88
N ASP A 68 -3.82 -10.11 0.41
CA ASP A 68 -3.33 -11.18 1.29
C ASP A 68 -4.35 -12.32 1.39
N HIS A 69 -5.62 -12.00 1.64
CA HIS A 69 -6.69 -13.01 1.65
C HIS A 69 -6.85 -13.74 0.30
N SER A 70 -6.69 -13.03 -0.82
CA SER A 70 -6.75 -13.63 -2.16
C SER A 70 -5.55 -14.56 -2.43
N LEU A 71 -4.37 -14.18 -1.94
CA LEU A 71 -3.17 -15.00 -1.99
C LEU A 71 -3.33 -16.28 -1.16
N GLU A 72 -3.84 -16.16 0.06
CA GLU A 72 -4.14 -17.31 0.92
C GLU A 72 -5.18 -18.25 0.28
N ALA A 73 -6.26 -17.71 -0.30
CA ALA A 73 -7.26 -18.51 -1.00
C ALA A 73 -6.68 -19.27 -2.21
N THR A 74 -5.77 -18.63 -2.96
CA THR A 74 -5.09 -19.26 -4.10
C THR A 74 -4.11 -20.35 -3.66
N ARG A 75 -3.42 -20.14 -2.53
CA ARG A 75 -2.50 -21.14 -1.93
C ARG A 75 -3.24 -22.30 -1.26
N GLY A 76 -4.40 -22.05 -0.65
CA GLY A 76 -5.25 -23.06 -0.01
C GLY A 76 -6.07 -23.91 -0.99
N GLY A 77 -6.26 -23.46 -2.23
CA GLY A 77 -7.01 -24.18 -3.27
C GLY A 77 -6.28 -25.36 -3.92
N VAL A 78 -4.99 -25.58 -3.61
CA VAL A 78 -4.17 -26.65 -4.24
C VAL A 78 -4.16 -27.93 -3.39
N GLY A 79 -4.99 -28.04 -2.35
CA GLY A 79 -4.96 -29.18 -1.42
C GLY A 79 -6.32 -29.60 -0.87
N HIS A 80 -7.27 -29.98 -1.72
CA HIS A 80 -8.32 -30.92 -1.31
C HIS A 80 -8.95 -31.61 -2.53
N GLU A 81 -8.34 -32.72 -2.96
CA GLU A 81 -8.99 -33.83 -3.65
C GLU A 81 -8.67 -35.13 -2.92
#